data_AF-A0A838G9Q0-F1
#
_entry.id   AF-A0A838G9Q0-F1
#
_cell.length_a   1.000
_cell.length_b   1.000
_cell.length_c   1.000
_cell.angle_alpha   90.00
_cell.angle_beta   90.00
_cell.angle_gamma   90.00
#
_symmetry.space_group_name_H-M   'P 1'
#
loop_
_entity.id
_entity.type
_entity.pdbx_description
1 polymer ?
#
loop_
_entity_poly.entity_id
_entity_poly.type
_entity_poly.pdbx_seq_one_letter_code
_entity_poly.pdbx_strand_id
1 'polypeptide(L)'
;LTIKTGVAMQTMKCDMAGAAAVVSATLAVAELGLPIAVTTIVPMAENMPSGAATRPGDVLTMYGGKTVEVLNTDAEGRLILGDALALASEAKPDLVVDVATLTGACEIALGDRVCGILGNDDALVEKVRAAGGRVGEALWQLPISEEMPVKVRTYSKIADLMQHNVDLYGGALYAAAFLQEFVDPDLPWAHLDIAGPAFNKRGPFGHVPSGGTGVTVATLVELATELSGPSGT
;
A
#
# COMPACT_ATOMS: atom_id res chain seq x y z
N LEU A 1 -18.32 3.69 -14.38
CA LEU A 1 -17.87 2.61 -13.48
C LEU A 1 -16.87 1.77 -14.24
N THR A 2 -15.69 1.56 -13.67
CA THR A 2 -14.66 0.69 -14.22
C THR A 2 -14.84 -0.70 -13.62
N ILE A 3 -15.60 -1.57 -14.28
CA ILE A 3 -15.80 -2.94 -13.81
C ILE A 3 -14.64 -3.84 -14.28
N LYS A 4 -14.11 -4.66 -13.38
CA LYS A 4 -13.08 -5.65 -13.72
C LYS A 4 -13.63 -6.69 -14.71
N THR A 5 -12.74 -7.25 -15.53
CA THR A 5 -13.08 -8.42 -16.34
C THR A 5 -13.28 -9.65 -15.44
N GLY A 6 -14.04 -10.64 -15.92
CA GLY A 6 -14.33 -11.85 -15.13
C GLY A 6 -13.06 -12.60 -14.68
N VAL A 7 -12.00 -12.60 -15.50
CA VAL A 7 -10.71 -13.21 -15.16
C VAL A 7 -10.01 -12.43 -14.04
N ALA A 8 -9.98 -11.10 -14.13
CA ALA A 8 -9.35 -10.25 -13.12
C ALA A 8 -10.08 -10.29 -11.76
N MET A 9 -11.38 -10.64 -11.76
CA MET A 9 -12.21 -10.65 -10.55
C MET A 9 -11.97 -11.87 -9.64
N GLN A 10 -11.46 -12.99 -10.18
CA GLN A 10 -11.39 -14.28 -9.47
C GLN A 10 -10.62 -14.23 -8.15
N THR A 11 -9.62 -13.36 -8.05
CA THR A 11 -8.77 -13.25 -6.87
C THR A 11 -9.07 -12.03 -6.02
N MET A 12 -10.03 -11.16 -6.37
CA MET A 12 -10.24 -9.88 -5.67
C MET A 12 -10.74 -10.02 -4.23
N LYS A 13 -11.11 -11.22 -3.78
CA LYS A 13 -11.23 -11.51 -2.34
C LYS A 13 -9.93 -11.29 -1.56
N CYS A 14 -8.78 -11.27 -2.24
CA CYS A 14 -7.48 -10.97 -1.64
C CYS A 14 -7.16 -9.47 -1.65
N ASP A 15 -8.07 -8.60 -2.09
CA ASP A 15 -7.82 -7.15 -2.13
C ASP A 15 -7.84 -6.47 -0.75
N MET A 16 -7.95 -7.30 0.30
CA MET A 16 -7.76 -6.96 1.70
C MET A 16 -6.46 -7.56 2.28
N ALA A 17 -5.58 -8.13 1.46
CA ALA A 17 -4.38 -8.81 1.95
C ALA A 17 -3.42 -7.85 2.68
N GLY A 18 -3.36 -6.57 2.29
CA GLY A 18 -2.59 -5.56 3.03
C GLY A 18 -3.11 -5.37 4.45
N ALA A 19 -4.43 -5.22 4.59
CA ALA A 19 -5.12 -5.18 5.88
C ALA A 19 -4.86 -6.44 6.72
N ALA A 20 -4.97 -7.62 6.10
CA ALA A 20 -4.69 -8.89 6.76
C ALA A 20 -3.25 -8.96 7.28
N ALA A 21 -2.28 -8.48 6.50
CA ALA A 21 -0.87 -8.51 6.84
C ALA A 21 -0.56 -7.60 8.04
N VAL A 22 -1.01 -6.33 8.00
CA VAL A 22 -0.72 -5.38 9.08
C VAL A 22 -1.40 -5.76 10.39
N VAL A 23 -2.64 -6.28 10.35
CA VAL A 23 -3.33 -6.77 11.55
C VAL A 23 -2.61 -7.97 12.13
N SER A 24 -2.24 -8.95 11.30
CA SER A 24 -1.54 -10.15 11.76
C SER A 24 -0.16 -9.82 12.33
N ALA A 25 0.59 -8.92 11.69
CA ALA A 25 1.86 -8.44 12.21
C ALA A 25 1.70 -7.73 13.56
N THR A 26 0.69 -6.88 13.71
CA THR A 26 0.40 -6.17 14.98
C THR A 26 0.13 -7.16 16.11
N LEU A 27 -0.69 -8.18 15.85
CA LEU A 27 -0.98 -9.23 16.83
C LEU A 27 0.28 -10.01 17.20
N ALA A 28 1.10 -10.38 16.21
CA ALA A 28 2.36 -11.09 16.45
C ALA A 28 3.36 -10.23 17.26
N VAL A 29 3.49 -8.94 16.96
CA VAL A 29 4.32 -7.99 17.73
C VAL A 29 3.86 -7.93 19.19
N ALA A 30 2.55 -7.89 19.44
CA ALA A 30 1.98 -7.87 20.78
C ALA A 30 2.20 -9.20 21.52
N GLU A 31 2.02 -10.35 20.85
CA GLU A 31 2.26 -11.68 21.42
C GLU A 31 3.74 -11.91 21.78
N LEU A 32 4.65 -11.35 20.99
CA LEU A 32 6.10 -11.36 21.28
C LEU A 32 6.49 -10.41 22.41
N GLY A 33 5.59 -9.51 22.85
CA GLY A 33 5.85 -8.55 23.90
C GLY A 33 6.96 -7.54 23.55
N LEU A 34 7.09 -7.18 22.27
CA LEU A 34 8.13 -6.25 21.83
C LEU A 34 7.90 -4.87 22.46
N PRO A 35 8.94 -4.19 22.98
CA PRO A 35 8.82 -2.89 23.65
C PRO A 35 8.70 -1.74 22.64
N ILE A 36 7.69 -1.79 21.78
CA ILE A 36 7.42 -0.80 20.72
C ILE A 36 5.93 -0.47 20.67
N ALA A 37 5.61 0.80 20.46
CA ALA A 37 4.23 1.23 20.22
C ALA A 37 3.88 1.05 18.74
N VAL A 38 2.81 0.30 18.45
CA VAL A 38 2.30 0.10 17.10
C VAL A 38 0.84 0.57 17.04
N THR A 39 0.53 1.45 16.10
CA THR A 39 -0.83 1.86 15.77
C THR A 39 -1.17 1.35 14.38
N THR A 40 -2.30 0.65 14.26
CA THR A 40 -2.71 0.00 13.01
C THR A 40 -4.05 0.53 12.58
N ILE A 41 -4.08 1.17 11.40
CA ILE A 41 -5.27 1.75 10.78
C ILE A 41 -5.64 0.90 9.56
N VAL A 42 -6.88 0.44 9.51
CA VAL A 42 -7.36 -0.47 8.46
C VAL A 42 -8.68 0.06 7.90
N PRO A 43 -8.67 0.87 6.83
CA PRO A 43 -9.90 1.22 6.15
C PRO A 43 -10.43 -0.02 5.41
N MET A 44 -11.71 -0.34 5.60
CA MET A 44 -12.36 -1.51 4.98
C MET A 44 -13.65 -1.11 4.29
N ALA A 45 -13.78 -1.46 3.03
CA ALA A 45 -14.98 -1.29 2.24
C ALA A 45 -15.04 -2.34 1.12
N GLU A 46 -16.23 -2.55 0.57
CA GLU A 46 -16.39 -3.23 -0.72
C GLU A 46 -16.49 -2.18 -1.84
N ASN A 47 -15.89 -2.47 -2.99
CA ASN A 47 -16.04 -1.65 -4.19
C ASN A 47 -17.04 -2.30 -5.16
N MET A 48 -18.30 -1.86 -5.10
CA MET A 48 -19.40 -2.49 -5.82
C MET A 48 -20.13 -1.52 -6.75
N PRO A 49 -20.49 -1.94 -7.99
CA PRO A 49 -21.33 -1.13 -8.85
C PRO A 49 -22.74 -1.05 -8.28
N SER A 50 -23.30 0.15 -8.19
CA SER A 50 -24.68 0.39 -7.81
C SER A 50 -25.16 1.74 -8.35
N GLY A 51 -26.44 2.06 -8.18
CA GLY A 51 -26.98 3.39 -8.53
C GLY A 51 -26.42 4.53 -7.67
N ALA A 52 -25.75 4.22 -6.56
CA ALA A 52 -25.13 5.18 -5.64
C ALA A 52 -23.59 5.08 -5.61
N ALA A 53 -22.99 4.27 -6.49
CA ALA A 53 -21.55 4.09 -6.54
C ALA A 53 -20.83 5.32 -7.10
N THR A 54 -19.56 5.50 -6.71
CA THR A 54 -18.66 6.51 -7.26
C THR A 54 -18.60 6.43 -8.79
N ARG A 55 -18.56 7.56 -9.46
CA ARG A 55 -18.58 7.67 -10.93
C ARG A 55 -17.27 8.28 -11.42
N PRO A 56 -16.78 7.87 -12.60
CA PRO A 56 -15.76 8.63 -13.30
C PRO A 56 -16.20 10.09 -13.49
N GLY A 57 -15.33 11.03 -13.12
CA GLY A 57 -15.55 12.47 -13.10
C GLY A 57 -16.05 13.03 -11.76
N ASP A 58 -16.38 12.19 -10.77
CA ASP A 58 -16.71 12.68 -9.43
C ASP A 58 -15.45 13.30 -8.77
N VAL A 59 -15.66 14.39 -8.03
CA VAL A 59 -14.64 15.03 -7.20
C VAL A 59 -14.96 14.75 -5.73
N LEU A 60 -14.05 14.06 -5.05
CA LEU A 60 -14.17 13.73 -3.63
C LEU A 60 -13.39 14.74 -2.80
N THR A 61 -13.92 15.13 -1.64
CA THR A 61 -13.13 15.82 -0.61
C THR A 61 -12.63 14.78 0.37
N MET A 62 -11.32 14.60 0.41
CA MET A 62 -10.66 13.63 1.28
C MET A 62 -10.48 14.22 2.68
N TYR A 63 -10.16 13.36 3.65
CA TYR A 63 -9.66 13.76 4.95
C TYR A 63 -8.43 14.68 4.79
N GLY A 64 -8.35 15.73 5.63
CA GLY A 64 -7.37 16.80 5.46
C GLY A 64 -7.74 17.87 4.40
N GLY A 65 -8.84 17.68 3.67
CA GLY A 65 -9.46 18.71 2.82
C GLY A 65 -9.00 18.77 1.37
N LYS A 66 -8.03 17.93 0.95
CA LYS A 66 -7.63 17.83 -0.47
C LYS A 66 -8.78 17.28 -1.31
N THR A 67 -8.94 17.82 -2.51
CA THR A 67 -9.92 17.34 -3.48
C THR A 67 -9.30 16.39 -4.50
N VAL A 68 -10.01 15.31 -4.84
CA VAL A 68 -9.52 14.25 -5.75
C VAL A 68 -10.54 13.98 -6.86
N GLU A 69 -10.11 14.14 -8.11
CA GLU A 69 -10.87 13.71 -9.29
C GLU A 69 -10.72 12.20 -9.52
N VAL A 70 -11.84 11.48 -9.55
CA VAL A 70 -11.88 10.04 -9.77
C VAL A 70 -12.15 9.75 -11.24
N LEU A 71 -11.17 9.23 -11.99
CA LEU A 71 -11.39 8.80 -13.38
C LEU A 71 -11.53 7.28 -13.53
N ASN A 72 -10.98 6.52 -12.59
CA ASN A 72 -11.04 5.06 -12.63
C ASN A 72 -11.50 4.52 -11.29
N THR A 73 -12.75 4.06 -11.21
CA THR A 73 -13.35 3.59 -9.94
C THR A 73 -12.74 2.28 -9.43
N ASP A 74 -11.86 1.63 -10.21
CA ASP A 74 -11.09 0.43 -9.85
C ASP A 74 -9.69 0.75 -9.31
N ALA A 75 -9.38 2.04 -9.13
CA ALA A 75 -8.20 2.52 -8.41
C ALA A 75 -8.60 3.08 -7.03
N GLU A 76 -9.60 2.47 -6.39
CA GLU A 76 -10.17 2.82 -5.10
C GLU A 76 -9.21 2.66 -3.93
N GLY A 77 -8.29 1.69 -3.99
CA GLY A 77 -7.40 1.38 -2.85
C GLY A 77 -6.63 2.60 -2.36
N ARG A 78 -6.18 3.45 -3.29
CA ARG A 78 -5.46 4.69 -2.93
C ARG A 78 -6.36 5.78 -2.35
N LEU A 79 -7.67 5.74 -2.62
CA LEU A 79 -8.62 6.67 -2.01
C LEU A 79 -8.79 6.35 -0.53
N ILE A 80 -9.08 5.09 -0.21
CA ILE A 80 -9.26 4.68 1.19
C ILE A 80 -7.96 4.78 1.99
N LEU A 81 -6.80 4.52 1.36
CA LEU A 81 -5.49 4.70 1.97
C LEU A 81 -5.12 6.17 2.14
N GLY A 82 -5.53 7.07 1.24
CA GLY A 82 -5.29 8.50 1.38
C GLY A 82 -5.85 9.05 2.68
N ASP A 83 -7.11 8.74 3.00
CA ASP A 83 -7.71 9.12 4.29
C ASP A 83 -7.00 8.47 5.48
N ALA A 84 -6.63 7.19 5.37
CA ALA A 84 -5.96 6.47 6.44
C ALA A 84 -4.53 6.99 6.71
N LEU A 85 -3.78 7.38 5.66
CA LEU A 85 -2.43 7.95 5.77
C LEU A 85 -2.47 9.36 6.36
N ALA A 86 -3.46 10.16 5.96
CA ALA A 86 -3.67 11.48 6.54
C ALA A 86 -4.03 11.36 8.04
N LEU A 87 -4.92 10.44 8.40
CA LEU A 87 -5.23 10.14 9.80
C LEU A 87 -4.02 9.59 10.57
N ALA A 88 -3.22 8.69 9.97
CA ALA A 88 -2.01 8.16 10.59
C ALA A 88 -1.00 9.27 10.88
N SER A 89 -0.85 10.22 9.95
CA SER A 89 0.07 11.35 10.08
C SER A 89 -0.29 12.28 11.23
N GLU A 90 -1.58 12.47 11.52
CA GLU A 90 -2.04 13.29 12.66
C GLU A 90 -1.60 12.74 14.02
N ALA A 91 -1.39 11.42 14.12
CA ALA A 91 -0.90 10.77 15.33
C ALA A 91 0.59 11.04 15.59
N LYS A 92 1.31 11.66 14.63
CA LYS A 92 2.75 11.97 14.68
C LYS A 92 3.61 10.76 15.09
N PRO A 93 3.51 9.62 14.37
CA PRO A 93 4.37 8.48 14.62
C PRO A 93 5.83 8.78 14.25
N ASP A 94 6.76 7.92 14.68
CA ASP A 94 8.16 8.04 14.25
C ASP A 94 8.37 7.70 12.77
N LEU A 95 7.49 6.85 12.22
CA LEU A 95 7.47 6.44 10.80
C LEU A 95 6.11 5.83 10.43
N VAL A 96 5.82 5.74 9.13
CA VAL A 96 4.63 5.10 8.59
C VAL A 96 5.02 4.03 7.57
N VAL A 97 4.44 2.84 7.69
CA VAL A 97 4.52 1.80 6.65
C VAL A 97 3.11 1.39 6.27
N ASP A 98 2.74 1.54 5.01
CA ASP A 98 1.47 1.04 4.49
C ASP A 98 1.67 -0.15 3.56
N VAL A 99 0.66 -1.02 3.48
CA VAL A 99 0.70 -2.27 2.71
C VAL A 99 -0.60 -2.41 1.94
N ALA A 100 -0.50 -2.63 0.63
CA ALA A 100 -1.69 -2.75 -0.20
C ALA A 100 -1.48 -3.62 -1.44
N THR A 101 -2.54 -4.30 -1.86
CA THR A 101 -2.64 -4.96 -3.17
C THR A 101 -2.95 -3.93 -4.26
N LEU A 102 -2.11 -2.91 -4.41
CA LEU A 102 -2.54 -1.64 -4.98
C LEU A 102 -2.58 -1.62 -6.51
N THR A 103 -1.57 -2.21 -7.18
CA THR A 103 -1.48 -2.05 -8.64
C THR A 103 -1.12 -3.33 -9.38
N GLY A 104 -1.89 -3.64 -10.42
CA GLY A 104 -1.47 -4.62 -11.44
C GLY A 104 -0.21 -4.20 -12.18
N ALA A 105 0.14 -2.90 -12.18
CA ALA A 105 1.40 -2.41 -12.74
C ALA A 105 2.62 -2.93 -11.97
N CYS A 106 2.54 -3.05 -10.64
CA CYS A 106 3.61 -3.65 -9.84
C CYS A 106 3.74 -5.15 -10.12
N GLU A 107 2.62 -5.89 -10.20
CA GLU A 107 2.62 -7.32 -10.59
C GLU A 107 3.23 -7.53 -11.99
N ILE A 108 2.94 -6.66 -12.96
CA ILE A 108 3.56 -6.71 -14.30
C ILE A 108 5.08 -6.46 -14.23
N ALA A 109 5.52 -5.51 -13.39
CA ALA A 109 6.93 -5.11 -13.31
C ALA A 109 7.80 -6.12 -12.56
N LEU A 110 7.30 -6.66 -11.44
CA LEU A 110 8.08 -7.46 -10.48
C LEU A 110 7.62 -8.92 -10.37
N GLY A 111 6.51 -9.29 -11.01
CA GLY A 111 5.95 -10.64 -11.01
C GLY A 111 5.13 -10.96 -9.76
N ASP A 112 4.95 -12.25 -9.49
CA ASP A 112 4.04 -12.79 -8.46
C ASP A 112 4.74 -13.17 -7.15
N ARG A 113 5.99 -12.72 -6.94
CA ARG A 113 6.83 -13.13 -5.78
C ARG A 113 7.65 -12.03 -5.13
N VAL A 114 7.70 -10.85 -5.73
CA VAL A 114 8.50 -9.72 -5.24
C VAL A 114 7.55 -8.57 -4.96
N CYS A 115 7.60 -8.02 -3.75
CA CYS A 115 6.84 -6.83 -3.40
C CYS A 115 7.56 -5.59 -3.95
N GLY A 116 6.81 -4.60 -4.44
CA GLY A 116 7.35 -3.26 -4.65
C GLY A 116 7.47 -2.53 -3.32
N ILE A 117 8.58 -1.83 -3.10
CA ILE A 117 8.69 -0.84 -2.01
C ILE A 117 9.01 0.53 -2.59
N LEU A 118 8.25 1.54 -2.18
CA LEU A 118 8.44 2.94 -2.56
C LEU A 118 8.38 3.79 -1.27
N GLY A 119 8.97 4.98 -1.26
CA GLY A 119 8.95 5.81 -0.06
C GLY A 119 9.60 7.16 -0.26
N ASN A 120 9.48 8.02 0.75
CA ASN A 120 10.11 9.35 0.79
C ASN A 120 11.42 9.37 1.60
N ASP A 121 11.74 8.29 2.31
CA ASP A 121 12.93 8.15 3.14
C ASP A 121 13.72 6.88 2.76
N ASP A 122 14.91 7.08 2.18
CA ASP A 122 15.74 5.97 1.70
C ASP A 122 16.22 5.05 2.84
N ALA A 123 16.41 5.59 4.05
CA ALA A 123 16.88 4.81 5.19
C ALA A 123 15.78 3.85 5.69
N LEU A 124 14.54 4.31 5.76
CA LEU A 124 13.38 3.49 6.08
C LEU A 124 13.14 2.44 4.99
N VAL A 125 13.16 2.83 3.71
CA VAL A 125 12.97 1.89 2.60
C VAL A 125 14.01 0.77 2.65
N GLU A 126 15.29 1.10 2.85
CA GLU A 126 16.34 0.09 2.98
C GLU A 126 16.15 -0.78 4.23
N LYS A 127 15.74 -0.20 5.36
CA LYS A 127 15.47 -0.95 6.60
C LYS A 127 14.37 -1.99 6.41
N VAL A 128 13.25 -1.60 5.79
CA VAL A 128 12.14 -2.52 5.48
C VAL A 128 12.57 -3.59 4.49
N ARG A 129 13.31 -3.21 3.44
CA ARG A 129 13.84 -4.15 2.45
C ARG A 129 14.80 -5.17 3.08
N ALA A 130 15.67 -4.72 3.97
CA ALA A 130 16.61 -5.58 4.70
C ALA A 130 15.88 -6.51 5.67
N ALA A 131 14.86 -6.03 6.38
CA ALA A 131 14.00 -6.85 7.24
C ALA A 131 13.36 -8.00 6.44
N GLY A 132 12.76 -7.68 5.28
CA GLY A 132 12.22 -8.69 4.38
C GLY A 132 13.25 -9.71 3.92
N GLY A 133 14.45 -9.25 3.55
CA GLY A 133 15.57 -10.12 3.19
C GLY A 133 15.97 -11.12 4.29
N ARG A 134 15.91 -10.72 5.57
CA ARG A 134 16.23 -11.59 6.71
C ARG A 134 15.17 -12.68 6.94
N VAL A 135 13.90 -12.38 6.65
CA VAL A 135 12.79 -13.35 6.79
C VAL A 135 12.48 -14.12 5.51
N GLY A 136 13.24 -13.88 4.43
CA GLY A 136 13.07 -14.55 3.15
C GLY A 136 11.92 -14.02 2.28
N GLU A 137 11.46 -12.80 2.54
CA GLU A 137 10.49 -12.08 1.71
C GLU A 137 11.21 -11.11 0.77
N ALA A 138 10.98 -11.24 -0.53
CA ALA A 138 11.66 -10.41 -1.54
C ALA A 138 10.93 -9.07 -1.71
N LEU A 139 11.62 -7.97 -1.40
CA LEU A 139 11.17 -6.61 -1.64
C LEU A 139 12.16 -5.91 -2.59
N TRP A 140 11.64 -5.17 -3.57
CA TRP A 140 12.46 -4.43 -4.52
C TRP A 140 12.04 -2.96 -4.58
N GLN A 141 13.02 -2.06 -4.41
CA GLN A 141 12.76 -0.63 -4.43
C GLN A 141 12.40 -0.16 -5.84
N LEU A 142 11.24 0.50 -5.95
CA LEU A 142 10.84 1.25 -7.13
C LEU A 142 10.93 2.76 -6.81
N PRO A 143 11.28 3.61 -7.79
CA PRO A 143 11.47 5.04 -7.54
C PRO A 143 10.14 5.79 -7.50
N ILE A 144 10.04 6.83 -6.67
CA ILE A 144 9.07 7.91 -6.87
C ILE A 144 9.80 9.03 -7.61
N SER A 145 9.74 9.02 -8.94
CA SER A 145 10.44 10.03 -9.74
C SER A 145 9.80 11.41 -9.56
N GLU A 146 10.60 12.47 -9.69
CA GLU A 146 10.16 13.86 -9.51
C GLU A 146 8.94 14.23 -10.38
N GLU A 147 8.79 13.59 -11.53
CA GLU A 147 7.66 13.80 -12.44
C GLU A 147 6.34 13.27 -11.87
N MET A 148 6.34 12.18 -11.09
CA MET A 148 5.10 11.51 -10.68
C MET A 148 4.22 12.38 -9.78
N PRO A 149 4.72 13.02 -8.70
CA PRO A 149 3.91 13.97 -7.91
C PRO A 149 3.41 15.15 -8.74
N VAL A 150 4.22 15.64 -9.70
CA VAL A 150 3.80 16.71 -10.62
C VAL A 150 2.60 16.26 -11.44
N LYS A 151 2.63 15.05 -12.01
CA LYS A 151 1.49 14.49 -12.75
C LYS A 151 0.25 14.37 -11.88
N VAL A 152 0.39 13.84 -10.67
CA VAL A 152 -0.72 13.70 -9.71
C VAL A 152 -1.42 15.04 -9.47
N ARG A 153 -0.65 16.11 -9.27
CA ARG A 153 -1.18 17.46 -8.97
C ARG A 153 -1.67 18.25 -10.19
N THR A 154 -1.20 17.92 -11.40
CA THR A 154 -1.45 18.77 -12.59
C THR A 154 -2.35 18.13 -13.64
N TYR A 155 -2.62 16.82 -13.54
CA TYR A 155 -3.46 16.13 -14.52
C TYR A 155 -4.95 16.46 -14.34
N SER A 156 -5.39 16.80 -13.12
CA SER A 156 -6.74 17.30 -12.89
C SER A 156 -6.86 18.78 -13.22
N LYS A 157 -8.01 19.15 -13.80
CA LYS A 157 -8.38 20.56 -14.06
C LYS A 157 -9.50 21.03 -13.13
N ILE A 158 -10.01 20.16 -12.26
CA ILE A 158 -11.22 20.39 -11.46
C ILE A 158 -11.05 20.01 -9.98
N ALA A 159 -9.93 19.39 -9.61
CA ALA A 159 -9.57 18.99 -8.25
C ALA A 159 -8.07 19.20 -8.01
N ASP A 160 -7.62 19.11 -6.76
CA ASP A 160 -6.21 19.27 -6.39
C ASP A 160 -5.36 18.10 -6.91
N LEU A 161 -5.91 16.89 -6.89
CA LEU A 161 -5.21 15.67 -7.31
C LEU A 161 -6.06 14.87 -8.31
N MET A 162 -5.37 14.19 -9.24
CA MET A 162 -5.96 13.17 -10.10
C MET A 162 -5.69 11.77 -9.52
N GLN A 163 -6.75 10.98 -9.33
CA GLN A 163 -6.63 9.65 -8.73
C GLN A 163 -5.94 8.63 -9.64
N HIS A 164 -6.21 8.67 -10.94
CA HIS A 164 -5.75 7.66 -11.88
C HIS A 164 -4.67 8.21 -12.81
N ASN A 165 -3.62 7.42 -13.04
CA ASN A 165 -2.65 7.72 -14.08
C ASN A 165 -3.31 7.49 -15.44
N VAL A 166 -3.47 8.55 -16.23
CA VAL A 166 -4.00 8.45 -17.61
C VAL A 166 -2.94 7.94 -18.59
N ASP A 167 -1.66 8.01 -18.23
CA ASP A 167 -0.59 7.41 -19.01
C ASP A 167 -0.53 5.89 -18.77
N LEU A 168 -0.21 5.15 -19.83
CA LEU A 168 -0.09 3.70 -19.78
C LEU A 168 1.05 3.22 -18.86
N TYR A 169 2.12 4.02 -18.76
CA TYR A 169 3.38 3.62 -18.13
C TYR A 169 3.56 4.27 -16.75
N GLY A 170 4.24 3.56 -15.86
CA GLY A 170 4.55 4.08 -14.51
C GLY A 170 3.39 4.00 -13.52
N GLY A 171 2.40 3.13 -13.75
CA GLY A 171 1.20 3.03 -12.90
C GLY A 171 1.49 2.80 -11.40
N ALA A 172 2.48 1.96 -11.06
CA ALA A 172 2.90 1.74 -9.68
C ALA A 172 3.55 2.99 -9.06
N LEU A 173 4.41 3.67 -9.83
CA LEU A 173 5.12 4.87 -9.37
C LEU A 173 4.14 6.02 -9.13
N TYR A 174 3.17 6.20 -10.02
CA TYR A 174 2.10 7.17 -9.89
C TYR A 174 1.22 6.87 -8.67
N ALA A 175 0.89 5.60 -8.41
CA ALA A 175 0.08 5.22 -7.26
C ALA A 175 0.77 5.57 -5.95
N ALA A 176 2.08 5.29 -5.82
CA ALA A 176 2.85 5.71 -4.65
C ALA A 176 2.95 7.24 -4.55
N ALA A 177 3.21 7.94 -5.66
CA ALA A 177 3.21 9.41 -5.66
C ALA A 177 1.85 10.00 -5.22
N PHE A 178 0.74 9.35 -5.58
CA PHE A 178 -0.58 9.74 -5.11
C PHE A 178 -0.72 9.55 -3.59
N LEU A 179 -0.29 8.41 -3.05
CA LEU A 179 -0.32 8.16 -1.60
C LEU A 179 0.55 9.16 -0.83
N GLN A 180 1.73 9.51 -1.37
CA GLN A 180 2.66 10.48 -0.78
C GLN A 180 2.00 11.84 -0.52
N GLU A 181 0.99 12.23 -1.30
CA GLU A 181 0.26 13.49 -1.10
C GLU A 181 -0.55 13.54 0.21
N PHE A 182 -0.78 12.40 0.85
CA PHE A 182 -1.56 12.27 2.08
C PHE A 182 -0.70 11.98 3.32
N VAL A 183 0.61 11.84 3.13
CA VAL A 183 1.57 11.67 4.22
C VAL A 183 2.12 13.04 4.60
N ASP A 184 2.27 13.31 5.90
CA ASP A 184 3.00 14.49 6.35
C ASP A 184 4.43 14.45 5.76
N PRO A 185 4.87 15.49 5.04
CA PRO A 185 6.17 15.49 4.35
C PRO A 185 7.37 15.33 5.28
N ASP A 186 7.21 15.62 6.59
CA ASP A 186 8.27 15.47 7.58
C ASP A 186 8.32 14.05 8.21
N LEU A 187 7.37 13.16 7.86
CA LEU A 187 7.33 11.78 8.34
C LEU A 187 8.01 10.80 7.37
N PRO A 188 8.94 9.95 7.86
CA PRO A 188 9.45 8.83 7.09
C PRO A 188 8.34 7.85 6.72
N TRP A 189 8.21 7.54 5.44
CA TRP A 189 7.15 6.70 4.90
C TRP A 189 7.64 5.70 3.87
N ALA A 190 7.13 4.48 3.97
CA ALA A 190 7.31 3.42 2.99
C ALA A 190 5.97 2.74 2.63
N HIS A 191 5.72 2.60 1.34
CA HIS A 191 4.60 1.88 0.77
C HIS A 191 5.05 0.53 0.23
N LEU A 192 4.35 -0.54 0.63
CA LEU A 192 4.54 -1.90 0.11
C LEU A 192 3.38 -2.25 -0.84
N ASP A 193 3.68 -2.27 -2.15
CA ASP A 193 2.75 -2.81 -3.16
C ASP A 193 2.95 -4.33 -3.25
N ILE A 194 1.99 -5.06 -2.70
CA ILE A 194 1.99 -6.53 -2.59
C ILE A 194 1.05 -7.19 -3.59
N ALA A 195 0.55 -6.46 -4.61
CA ALA A 195 -0.44 -6.98 -5.56
C ALA A 195 -0.02 -8.33 -6.20
N GLY A 196 1.25 -8.46 -6.57
CA GLY A 196 1.80 -9.71 -7.10
C GLY A 196 1.84 -10.85 -6.07
N PRO A 197 2.61 -10.71 -4.97
CA PRO A 197 2.83 -11.81 -4.03
C PRO A 197 1.69 -12.10 -3.05
N ALA A 198 0.64 -11.27 -2.96
CA ALA A 198 -0.45 -11.44 -1.98
C ALA A 198 -1.25 -12.75 -2.14
N PHE A 199 -1.34 -13.29 -3.37
CA PHE A 199 -2.15 -14.48 -3.65
C PHE A 199 -1.47 -15.46 -4.59
N ASN A 200 -1.07 -16.61 -4.06
CA ASN A 200 -0.47 -17.69 -4.84
C ASN A 200 -1.53 -18.46 -5.62
N LYS A 201 -1.61 -18.19 -6.93
CA LYS A 201 -2.51 -18.85 -7.89
C LYS A 201 -2.02 -20.26 -8.31
N ARG A 202 -0.83 -20.67 -7.85
CA ARG A 202 -0.16 -21.93 -8.23
C ARG A 202 -0.07 -22.88 -7.03
N GLY A 203 0.70 -23.96 -7.18
CA GLY A 203 1.02 -24.87 -6.07
C GLY A 203 1.86 -24.20 -4.97
N PRO A 204 1.87 -24.78 -3.76
CA PRO A 204 2.66 -24.25 -2.65
C PRO A 204 4.17 -24.29 -2.97
N PHE A 205 4.94 -23.40 -2.35
CA PHE A 205 6.40 -23.39 -2.45
C PHE A 205 7.01 -22.91 -1.12
N GLY A 206 8.03 -23.61 -0.63
CA GLY A 206 8.59 -23.33 0.69
C GLY A 206 7.51 -23.38 1.77
N HIS A 207 7.37 -22.29 2.51
CA HIS A 207 6.32 -22.12 3.53
C HIS A 207 5.04 -21.44 3.01
N VAL A 208 5.00 -21.03 1.73
CA VAL A 208 3.88 -20.29 1.14
C VAL A 208 2.82 -21.26 0.62
N PRO A 209 1.57 -21.20 1.14
CA PRO A 209 0.49 -22.06 0.68
C PRO A 209 -0.05 -21.61 -0.69
N SER A 210 -0.95 -22.41 -1.27
CA SER A 210 -1.85 -21.92 -2.33
C SER A 210 -2.90 -20.99 -1.72
N GLY A 211 -3.26 -19.91 -2.42
CA GLY A 211 -4.17 -18.88 -1.93
C GLY A 211 -3.46 -17.69 -1.26
N GLY A 212 -4.06 -17.10 -0.23
CA GLY A 212 -3.48 -15.95 0.47
C GLY A 212 -2.13 -16.31 1.10
N THR A 213 -1.10 -15.52 0.82
CA THR A 213 0.29 -15.86 1.18
C THR A 213 0.69 -15.36 2.56
N GLY A 214 0.05 -14.29 3.05
CA GLY A 214 0.47 -13.60 4.27
C GLY A 214 1.77 -12.81 4.10
N VAL A 215 2.17 -12.51 2.86
CA VAL A 215 3.40 -11.77 2.58
C VAL A 215 3.43 -10.44 3.34
N THR A 216 4.61 -10.06 3.81
CA THR A 216 4.95 -8.89 4.63
C THR A 216 4.60 -9.00 6.12
N VAL A 217 3.88 -10.04 6.56
CA VAL A 217 3.67 -10.26 8.01
C VAL A 217 5.02 -10.44 8.72
N ALA A 218 5.87 -11.32 8.18
CA ALA A 218 7.19 -11.57 8.77
C ALA A 218 8.10 -10.34 8.64
N THR A 219 8.08 -9.64 7.49
CA THR A 219 8.84 -8.41 7.28
C THR A 219 8.50 -7.35 8.32
N LEU A 220 7.21 -7.12 8.60
CA LEU A 220 6.76 -6.11 9.56
C LEU A 220 7.12 -6.48 11.02
N VAL A 221 7.03 -7.77 11.38
CA VAL A 221 7.45 -8.26 12.71
C VAL A 221 8.96 -8.10 12.90
N GLU A 222 9.75 -8.43 11.87
CA GLU A 222 11.21 -8.28 11.88
C GLU A 222 11.61 -6.80 11.96
N LEU A 223 10.93 -5.92 11.21
CA LEU A 223 11.12 -4.47 11.30
C LEU A 223 10.84 -3.96 12.72
N ALA A 224 9.70 -4.34 13.31
CA ALA A 224 9.35 -3.95 14.68
C ALA A 224 10.37 -4.45 15.71
N THR A 225 10.91 -5.66 15.51
CA THR A 225 11.97 -6.23 16.34
C THR A 225 13.24 -5.38 16.26
N GLU A 226 13.68 -5.02 15.06
CA GLU A 226 14.85 -4.15 14.86
C GLU A 226 14.66 -2.77 15.50
N LEU A 227 13.47 -2.18 15.38
CA LEU A 227 13.14 -0.85 15.93
C LEU A 227 12.99 -0.85 17.45
N SER A 228 12.58 -1.97 18.05
CA SER A 228 12.42 -2.09 19.51
C SER A 228 13.75 -2.06 20.29
N GLY A 229 14.88 -2.13 19.58
CA GLY A 229 16.22 -2.17 20.18
C GLY A 229 16.53 -3.51 20.88
N PRO A 230 17.73 -3.67 21.48
CA PRO A 230 18.03 -4.86 22.26
C PRO A 230 17.06 -4.91 23.46
N SER A 231 16.39 -6.04 23.66
CA SER A 231 15.61 -6.31 24.87
C SER A 231 16.50 -5.99 26.07
N GLY A 232 16.12 -5.00 26.89
CA GLY A 232 16.84 -4.70 28.12
C GLY A 232 17.01 -5.98 28.93
N THR A 233 18.26 -6.32 29.25
CA THR A 233 18.67 -7.43 30.13
C THR A 233 18.03 -7.35 31.51
#